data_AF-A0A820KTP6-F1
#
_entry.id   AF-A0A820KTP6-F1
#
_cell.length_a   1.000
_cell.length_b   1.000
_cell.length_c   1.000
_cell.angle_alpha   90.00
_cell.angle_beta   90.00
_cell.angle_gamma   90.00
#
_symmetry.space_group_name_H-M   'P 1'
#
loop_
_entity.id
_entity.type
_entity.pdbx_description
1 polymer ?
#
loop_
_entity_poly.entity_id
_entity_poly.type
_entity_poly.pdbx_seq_one_letter_code
_entity_poly.pdbx_strand_id
1 'polypeptide(L)'
;MFIASWYFALVAMLIAIVIYKFIEYKGAEKEWGDGIRGLSMSAARYALFRVDEAEPHTKNWRPQLLAFVNAQRNDENGTYVLHHTRILNFLYQLKAGRGLVVTASILEGDYLDTHQHIEPVRALLKAGLAQAKVQGFAEALAAKDAEDGISA
;
A
#
# COMPACT_ATOMS: atom_id res chain seq x y z
N MET A 1 -29.40 32.64 -0.98
CA MET A 1 -29.33 32.21 -2.40
C MET A 1 -30.44 31.23 -2.76
N PHE A 2 -30.61 30.10 -2.07
CA PHE A 2 -31.63 29.10 -2.39
C PHE A 2 -33.10 29.56 -2.31
N ILE A 3 -33.44 30.41 -1.33
CA ILE A 3 -34.81 30.95 -1.18
C ILE A 3 -35.17 31.96 -2.28
N ALA A 4 -34.18 32.67 -2.83
CA ALA A 4 -34.41 33.70 -3.86
C ALA A 4 -34.49 33.09 -5.27
N SER A 5 -33.53 32.25 -5.64
CA SER A 5 -33.61 31.43 -6.85
C SER A 5 -32.69 30.22 -6.70
N TRP A 6 -33.30 29.08 -6.46
CA TRP A 6 -32.59 27.82 -6.22
C TRP A 6 -31.82 27.35 -7.47
N TYR A 7 -32.33 27.61 -8.68
CA TYR A 7 -31.67 27.22 -9.93
C TYR A 7 -30.34 27.95 -10.12
N PHE A 8 -30.32 29.28 -9.97
CA PHE A 8 -29.08 30.06 -10.06
C PHE A 8 -28.10 29.73 -8.93
N ALA A 9 -28.60 29.39 -7.73
CA ALA A 9 -27.77 28.96 -6.61
C ALA A 9 -27.04 27.63 -6.92
N LEU A 10 -27.73 26.66 -7.52
CA LEU A 10 -27.13 25.39 -7.94
C LEU A 10 -26.06 25.59 -9.02
N VAL A 11 -26.35 26.43 -10.03
CA VAL A 11 -25.37 26.73 -11.09
C VAL A 11 -24.13 27.41 -10.52
N ALA A 12 -24.29 28.41 -9.64
CA ALA A 12 -23.17 29.08 -8.99
C ALA A 12 -22.33 28.12 -8.12
N MET A 13 -22.99 27.23 -7.37
CA MET A 13 -22.32 26.22 -6.56
C MET A 13 -21.53 25.22 -7.43
N LEU A 14 -22.10 24.79 -8.56
CA LEU A 14 -21.43 23.91 -9.51
C LEU A 14 -20.15 24.57 -10.06
N ILE A 15 -20.24 25.83 -10.50
CA ILE A 15 -19.09 26.58 -11.02
C ILE A 15 -18.00 26.69 -9.94
N ALA A 16 -18.38 27.02 -8.70
CA ALA A 16 -17.43 27.11 -7.60
C ALA A 16 -16.73 25.77 -7.32
N ILE A 17 -17.46 24.65 -7.34
CA ILE A 17 -16.90 23.30 -7.16
C ILE A 17 -15.91 22.96 -8.28
N VAL A 18 -16.26 23.27 -9.54
CA VAL A 18 -15.39 23.02 -10.70
C VAL A 18 -14.10 23.82 -10.59
N ILE A 19 -14.18 25.11 -10.25
CA ILE A 19 -12.99 25.96 -10.07
C ILE A 19 -12.12 25.42 -8.93
N TYR A 20 -12.72 25.09 -7.79
CA TYR A 20 -12.01 24.52 -6.65
C TYR A 20 -11.26 23.24 -7.03
N LYS A 21 -11.95 22.29 -7.68
CA LYS A 21 -11.36 21.01 -8.09
C LYS A 21 -10.29 21.17 -9.17
N PHE A 22 -10.43 22.15 -10.05
CA PHE A 22 -9.42 22.47 -11.05
C PHE A 22 -8.12 22.98 -10.42
N ILE A 23 -8.23 23.88 -9.43
CA ILE A 23 -7.06 24.39 -8.68
C ILE A 23 -6.39 23.25 -7.92
N GLU A 24 -7.17 22.39 -7.25
CA GLU A 24 -6.67 21.23 -6.50
C GLU A 24 -5.90 20.26 -7.42
N TYR A 25 -6.46 19.96 -8.59
CA TYR A 25 -5.82 19.12 -9.60
C TYR A 25 -4.51 19.72 -10.12
N LYS A 26 -4.50 21.02 -10.46
CA LYS A 26 -3.29 21.71 -10.94
C LYS A 26 -2.22 21.83 -9.86
N GLY A 27 -2.61 21.99 -8.60
CA GLY A 27 -1.70 21.92 -7.46
C GLY A 27 -1.03 20.54 -7.36
N ALA A 28 -1.84 19.46 -7.40
CA ALA A 28 -1.34 18.10 -7.35
C ALA A 28 -0.42 17.74 -8.54
N GLU A 29 -0.77 18.17 -9.76
CA GLU A 29 0.05 17.97 -10.96
C GLU A 29 1.41 18.66 -10.83
N LYS A 30 1.45 19.87 -10.24
CA LYS A 30 2.69 20.61 -10.01
C LYS A 30 3.58 19.96 -8.95
N GLU A 31 3.00 19.48 -7.85
CA GLU A 31 3.75 18.87 -6.74
C GLU A 31 4.27 17.47 -7.06
N TRP A 32 3.48 16.67 -7.78
CA TRP A 32 3.72 15.24 -7.95
C TRP A 32 3.94 14.80 -9.41
N GLY A 33 3.80 15.70 -10.38
CA GLY A 33 3.96 15.43 -11.81
C GLY A 33 2.77 14.73 -12.49
N ASP A 34 1.81 14.22 -11.71
CA ASP A 34 0.55 13.61 -12.18
C ASP A 34 -0.59 14.12 -11.30
N GLY A 35 -1.62 14.73 -11.90
CA GLY A 35 -2.73 15.32 -11.15
C GLY A 35 -3.61 14.29 -10.42
N ILE A 36 -3.93 13.14 -11.03
CA ILE A 36 -4.82 12.15 -10.39
C ILE A 36 -4.08 11.40 -9.28
N ARG A 37 -2.88 10.89 -9.60
CA ARG A 37 -2.04 10.23 -8.60
C ARG A 37 -1.60 11.20 -7.52
N GLY A 38 -1.28 12.44 -7.87
CA GLY A 38 -0.91 13.49 -6.94
C GLY A 38 -2.00 13.79 -5.91
N LEU A 39 -3.28 13.82 -6.32
CA LEU A 39 -4.40 13.96 -5.37
C LEU A 39 -4.43 12.82 -4.35
N SER A 40 -4.25 11.57 -4.80
CA SER A 40 -4.21 10.41 -3.90
C SER A 40 -2.99 10.43 -2.96
N MET A 41 -1.82 10.87 -3.45
CA MET A 41 -0.62 11.02 -2.63
C MET A 41 -0.76 12.13 -1.59
N SER A 42 -1.32 13.29 -1.96
CA SER A 42 -1.60 14.38 -1.02
C SER A 42 -2.59 13.94 0.06
N ALA A 43 -3.64 13.20 -0.31
CA ALA A 43 -4.58 12.63 0.65
C ALA A 43 -3.92 11.61 1.60
N ALA A 44 -3.09 10.71 1.07
CA ALA A 44 -2.35 9.73 1.86
C ALA A 44 -1.36 10.41 2.82
N ARG A 45 -0.60 11.40 2.34
CA ARG A 45 0.33 12.20 3.14
C ARG A 45 -0.39 12.88 4.31
N TYR A 46 -1.50 13.56 4.03
CA TYR A 46 -2.30 14.22 5.06
C TYR A 46 -2.83 13.23 6.11
N ALA A 47 -3.29 12.05 5.68
CA ALA A 47 -3.76 11.00 6.58
C ALA A 47 -2.62 10.47 7.47
N LEU A 48 -1.43 10.23 6.91
CA LEU A 48 -0.27 9.73 7.66
C LEU A 48 0.19 10.72 8.74
N PHE A 49 0.26 12.02 8.43
CA PHE A 49 0.61 13.04 9.44
C PHE A 49 -0.38 13.10 10.60
N ARG A 50 -1.68 12.94 10.32
CA ARG A 50 -2.70 12.92 11.38
C ARG A 50 -2.67 11.65 12.23
N VAL A 51 -2.19 10.54 11.70
CA VAL A 51 -2.01 9.30 12.46
C VAL A 51 -0.84 9.43 13.43
N ASP A 52 0.23 10.12 13.02
CA ASP A 52 1.42 10.35 13.84
C ASP A 52 1.13 11.24 15.07
N GLU A 53 0.31 12.28 14.90
CA GLU A 53 -0.08 13.18 16.00
C GLU A 53 -1.01 12.54 17.06
N ALA A 54 -1.65 11.42 16.74
CA ALA A 54 -2.63 10.79 17.63
C ALA A 54 -1.97 9.77 18.56
N GLU A 55 -1.93 10.05 19.87
CA GLU A 55 -1.41 9.09 20.84
C GLU A 55 -2.20 7.77 20.81
N PRO A 56 -1.54 6.61 20.67
CA PRO A 56 -2.22 5.33 20.66
C PRO A 56 -2.90 5.10 22.00
N HIS A 57 -4.24 5.04 21.99
CA HIS A 57 -5.00 4.79 23.20
C HIS A 57 -4.69 3.39 23.76
N THR A 58 -4.11 3.35 24.97
CA THR A 58 -3.65 2.12 25.66
C THR A 58 -4.74 1.07 25.89
N LYS A 59 -6.02 1.42 25.73
CA LYS A 59 -7.18 0.54 25.99
C LYS A 59 -7.73 -0.17 24.75
N ASN A 60 -7.29 0.15 23.54
CA ASN A 60 -7.85 -0.40 22.30
C ASN A 60 -6.76 -0.91 21.36
N TRP A 61 -6.14 -2.03 21.73
CA TRP A 61 -5.13 -2.65 20.90
C TRP A 61 -5.74 -3.19 19.59
N ARG A 62 -5.19 -2.74 18.46
CA ARG A 62 -5.51 -3.24 17.11
C ARG A 62 -4.22 -3.76 16.49
N PRO A 63 -4.05 -5.09 16.32
CA PRO A 63 -2.80 -5.63 15.80
C PRO A 63 -2.50 -5.05 14.42
N GLN A 64 -1.25 -4.81 14.09
CA GLN A 64 -0.81 -4.62 12.71
C GLN A 64 0.12 -5.79 12.41
N LEU A 65 -0.09 -6.47 11.29
CA LEU A 65 0.60 -7.74 11.03
C LEU A 65 1.68 -7.53 9.98
N LEU A 66 2.91 -7.85 10.35
CA LEU A 66 4.00 -8.10 9.42
C LEU A 66 4.16 -9.62 9.29
N ALA A 67 4.09 -10.14 8.07
CA ALA A 67 4.19 -11.57 7.82
C ALA A 67 5.31 -11.84 6.81
N PHE A 68 6.27 -12.65 7.23
CA PHE A 68 7.34 -13.10 6.34
C PHE A 68 6.87 -14.30 5.52
N VAL A 69 6.98 -14.19 4.20
CA VAL A 69 6.67 -15.27 3.27
C VAL A 69 7.92 -15.54 2.47
N ASN A 70 8.46 -16.76 2.60
CA ASN A 70 9.68 -17.13 1.91
C ASN A 70 9.38 -17.38 0.42
N ALA A 71 10.05 -16.64 -0.47
CA ALA A 71 10.08 -16.92 -1.89
C ALA A 71 11.38 -17.66 -2.23
N GLN A 72 11.30 -18.94 -2.56
CA GLN A 72 12.46 -19.72 -2.97
C GLN A 72 12.58 -19.72 -4.49
N ARG A 73 13.82 -19.68 -4.96
CA ARG A 73 14.13 -19.87 -6.37
C ARG A 73 13.99 -21.35 -6.70
N ASN A 74 13.18 -21.67 -7.69
CA ASN A 74 13.12 -23.01 -8.24
C ASN A 74 14.28 -23.18 -9.23
N ASP A 75 15.21 -24.08 -8.90
CA ASP A 75 16.44 -24.33 -9.67
C ASP A 75 16.17 -24.87 -11.08
N GLU A 76 15.02 -25.49 -11.33
CA GLU A 76 14.70 -26.10 -12.63
C GLU A 76 14.28 -25.06 -13.69
N ASN A 77 13.58 -23.99 -13.28
CA ASN A 77 13.00 -23.00 -14.18
C ASN A 77 13.50 -21.57 -13.93
N GLY A 78 14.39 -21.36 -12.94
CA GLY A 78 14.88 -20.05 -12.54
C GLY A 78 13.80 -19.09 -12.03
N THR A 79 12.61 -19.60 -11.70
CA THR A 79 11.43 -18.82 -11.28
C THR A 79 11.26 -18.89 -9.77
N TYR A 80 10.74 -17.82 -9.17
CA TYR A 80 10.46 -17.78 -7.72
C TYR A 80 9.07 -18.34 -7.44
N VAL A 81 8.98 -19.18 -6.41
CA VAL A 81 7.71 -19.74 -5.92
C VAL A 81 7.56 -19.39 -4.45
N LEU A 82 6.33 -19.03 -4.04
CA LEU A 82 6.02 -18.78 -2.64
C LEU A 82 5.92 -20.11 -1.90
N HIS A 83 6.76 -20.28 -0.88
CA HIS A 83 6.62 -21.37 0.06
C HIS A 83 5.63 -20.97 1.17
N HIS A 84 4.92 -21.97 1.70
CA HIS A 84 4.02 -21.80 2.84
C HIS A 84 2.86 -20.79 2.64
N THR A 85 2.21 -20.77 1.47
CA THR A 85 1.06 -19.90 1.14
C THR A 85 -0.10 -19.98 2.15
N ARG A 86 -0.16 -21.02 2.98
CA ARG A 86 -1.14 -21.15 4.09
C ARG A 86 -1.04 -19.99 5.09
N ILE A 87 0.11 -19.36 5.25
CA ILE A 87 0.26 -18.18 6.10
C ILE A 87 -0.64 -17.02 5.63
N LEU A 88 -0.83 -16.85 4.32
CA LEU A 88 -1.72 -15.82 3.77
C LEU A 88 -3.18 -16.08 4.13
N ASN A 89 -3.62 -17.35 4.10
CA ASN A 89 -4.96 -17.73 4.54
C ASN A 89 -5.14 -17.53 6.05
N PHE A 90 -4.09 -17.76 6.85
CA PHE A 90 -4.11 -17.49 8.28
C PHE A 90 -4.23 -15.98 8.56
N LEU A 91 -3.53 -15.12 7.81
CA LEU A 91 -3.68 -13.66 7.90
C LEU A 91 -5.11 -13.23 7.60
N TYR A 92 -5.74 -13.82 6.58
CA TYR A 92 -7.15 -13.57 6.29
C TYR A 92 -8.04 -13.91 7.49
N GLN A 93 -7.84 -15.06 8.13
CA GLN A 93 -8.63 -15.46 9.31
C GLN A 93 -8.42 -14.52 10.50
N LEU A 94 -7.18 -14.07 10.73
CA LEU A 94 -6.85 -13.19 11.85
C LEU A 94 -7.38 -11.76 11.66
N LYS A 95 -7.52 -11.32 10.41
CA LYS A 95 -7.88 -9.93 10.06
C LYS A 95 -9.22 -9.75 9.36
N ALA A 96 -9.88 -10.85 8.99
CA ALA A 96 -11.03 -10.86 8.09
C ALA A 96 -10.77 -10.05 6.81
N GLY A 97 -9.52 -10.06 6.32
CA GLY A 97 -9.08 -9.31 5.15
C GLY A 97 -9.03 -7.78 5.31
N ARG A 98 -9.06 -7.24 6.54
CA ARG A 98 -9.09 -5.79 6.82
C ARG A 98 -7.94 -5.33 7.71
N GLY A 99 -7.69 -4.02 7.70
CA GLY A 99 -6.64 -3.39 8.51
C GLY A 99 -5.27 -3.47 7.85
N LEU A 100 -4.23 -3.10 8.59
CA LEU A 100 -2.87 -3.07 8.05
C LEU A 100 -2.21 -4.45 8.14
N VAL A 101 -1.94 -5.03 6.97
CA VAL A 101 -1.15 -6.24 6.80
C VAL A 101 -0.05 -5.93 5.80
N VAL A 102 1.19 -6.25 6.16
CA VAL A 102 2.37 -6.14 5.29
C VAL A 102 2.95 -7.53 5.17
N THR A 103 3.12 -8.02 3.95
CA THR A 103 3.87 -9.26 3.68
C THR A 103 5.24 -8.92 3.14
N ALA A 104 6.29 -9.46 3.73
CA ALA A 104 7.67 -9.26 3.30
C ALA A 104 8.28 -10.59 2.85
N SER A 105 9.06 -10.58 1.79
CA SER A 105 9.96 -11.68 1.42
C SER A 105 11.39 -11.17 1.39
N ILE A 106 12.31 -11.95 1.96
CA ILE A 106 13.74 -11.66 1.94
C ILE A 106 14.36 -12.58 0.89
N LEU A 107 15.10 -11.98 -0.03
CA LEU A 107 15.89 -12.66 -1.04
C LEU A 107 17.35 -12.60 -0.61
N GLU A 108 17.88 -13.76 -0.24
CA GLU A 108 19.28 -13.90 0.17
C GLU A 108 20.18 -13.75 -1.05
N GLY A 109 21.15 -12.85 -0.98
CA GLY A 109 22.12 -12.61 -2.04
C GLY A 109 22.70 -11.20 -2.03
N ASP A 110 23.61 -10.92 -2.96
CA ASP A 110 24.12 -9.58 -3.16
C ASP A 110 23.06 -8.70 -3.85
N TYR A 111 22.97 -7.44 -3.44
CA TYR A 111 21.96 -6.51 -3.93
C TYR A 111 22.06 -6.32 -5.46
N LEU A 112 23.27 -6.27 -6.00
CA LEU A 112 23.49 -6.01 -7.43
C LEU A 112 22.87 -7.09 -8.33
N ASP A 113 22.91 -8.33 -7.89
CA ASP A 113 22.37 -9.47 -8.64
C ASP A 113 20.89 -9.68 -8.32
N THR A 114 20.53 -9.58 -7.04
CA THR A 114 19.18 -9.92 -6.55
C THR A 114 18.16 -8.81 -6.80
N HIS A 115 18.58 -7.56 -7.02
CA HIS A 115 17.66 -6.44 -7.27
C HIS A 115 16.71 -6.67 -8.44
N GLN A 116 17.17 -7.35 -9.50
CA GLN A 116 16.36 -7.68 -10.67
C GLN A 116 15.17 -8.61 -10.33
N HIS A 117 15.28 -9.35 -9.22
CA HIS A 117 14.29 -10.30 -8.77
C HIS A 117 13.30 -9.74 -7.74
N ILE A 118 13.52 -8.52 -7.23
CA ILE A 118 12.66 -7.87 -6.24
C ILE A 118 11.25 -7.63 -6.79
N GLU A 119 11.14 -6.96 -7.94
CA GLU A 119 9.83 -6.66 -8.55
C GLU A 119 9.01 -7.92 -8.91
N PRO A 120 9.57 -8.97 -9.55
CA PRO A 120 8.79 -10.16 -9.85
C PRO A 120 8.34 -10.89 -8.58
N VAL A 121 9.16 -10.95 -7.54
CA VAL A 121 8.78 -11.54 -6.24
C VAL A 121 7.71 -10.70 -5.54
N ARG A 122 7.82 -9.37 -5.59
CA ARG A 122 6.79 -8.46 -5.10
C ARG A 122 5.46 -8.67 -5.82
N ALA A 123 5.48 -8.84 -7.15
CA ALA A 123 4.27 -9.11 -7.94
C ALA A 123 3.65 -10.47 -7.59
N LEU A 124 4.48 -11.50 -7.40
CA LEU A 124 4.07 -12.84 -6.95
C LEU A 124 3.37 -12.79 -5.58
N LEU A 125 3.94 -12.05 -4.62
CA LEU A 125 3.34 -11.82 -3.30
C LEU A 125 1.99 -11.10 -3.41
N LYS A 126 1.89 -10.05 -4.24
CA LYS A 126 0.61 -9.34 -4.50
C LYS A 126 -0.45 -10.29 -5.05
N ALA A 127 -0.08 -11.17 -5.97
CA ALA A 127 -1.00 -12.18 -6.51
C ALA A 127 -1.45 -13.18 -5.43
N GLY A 128 -0.54 -13.64 -4.57
CA GLY A 128 -0.87 -14.49 -3.43
C GLY A 128 -1.83 -13.84 -2.43
N LEU A 129 -1.60 -12.56 -2.09
CA LEU A 129 -2.50 -11.78 -1.24
C LEU A 129 -3.90 -11.63 -1.85
N ALA A 130 -3.97 -11.33 -3.14
CA ALA A 130 -5.23 -11.21 -3.86
C ALA A 130 -6.00 -12.54 -3.85
N GLN A 131 -5.31 -13.67 -4.06
CA GLN A 131 -5.92 -15.00 -4.00
C GLN A 131 -6.46 -15.33 -2.60
N ALA A 132 -5.72 -14.96 -1.54
CA ALA A 132 -6.12 -15.12 -0.15
C ALA A 132 -7.18 -14.10 0.32
N LYS A 133 -7.60 -13.16 -0.54
CA LYS A 133 -8.54 -12.06 -0.24
C LYS A 133 -8.07 -11.16 0.91
N VAL A 134 -6.75 -11.02 1.07
CA VAL A 134 -6.15 -10.14 2.08
C VAL A 134 -5.85 -8.79 1.44
N GLN A 135 -6.43 -7.72 1.99
CA GLN A 135 -6.01 -6.37 1.66
C GLN A 135 -4.74 -6.03 2.44
N GLY A 136 -3.63 -5.88 1.74
CA GLY A 136 -2.34 -5.62 2.37
C GLY A 136 -1.29 -5.15 1.37
N PHE A 137 -0.13 -4.79 1.91
CA PHE A 137 1.04 -4.37 1.14
C PHE A 137 1.98 -5.56 1.00
N ALA A 138 2.66 -5.65 -0.15
CA ALA A 138 3.65 -6.67 -0.42
C ALA A 138 4.99 -6.02 -0.70
N GLU A 139 6.00 -6.45 0.05
CA GLU A 139 7.36 -5.97 -0.05
C GLU A 139 8.33 -7.14 -0.25
N ALA A 140 9.37 -6.88 -1.04
CA ALA A 140 10.47 -7.80 -1.26
C ALA A 140 11.78 -7.05 -1.02
N LEU A 141 12.67 -7.66 -0.27
CA LEU A 141 13.94 -7.07 0.18
C LEU A 141 15.07 -8.00 -0.26
N ALA A 142 16.18 -7.44 -0.75
CA ALA A 142 17.40 -8.20 -0.98
C ALA A 142 18.35 -7.93 0.19
N ALA A 143 18.84 -8.99 0.83
CA ALA A 143 19.75 -8.92 1.96
C ALA A 143 20.80 -10.02 1.85
N LYS A 144 21.96 -9.84 2.47
CA LYS A 144 23.03 -10.85 2.43
C LYS A 144 22.60 -12.15 3.11
N ASP A 145 21.98 -12.00 4.28
CA ASP A 145 21.49 -13.08 5.12
C ASP A 145 20.05 -12.78 5.56
N ALA A 146 19.28 -13.83 5.87
CA ALA A 146 17.92 -13.67 6.38
C ALA A 146 17.87 -12.86 7.69
N GLU A 147 18.86 -13.01 8.57
CA GLU A 147 18.91 -12.28 9.84
C GLU A 147 19.04 -10.77 9.61
N ASP A 148 19.93 -10.38 8.69
CA ASP A 148 20.13 -8.98 8.28
C ASP A 148 18.84 -8.42 7.68
N GLY A 149 18.19 -9.17 6.79
CA GLY A 149 16.93 -8.77 6.16
C GLY A 149 15.73 -8.69 7.10
N ILE A 150 15.71 -9.44 8.21
CA ILE A 150 14.65 -9.33 9.24
C ILE A 150 14.88 -8.10 10.12
N SER A 151 16.14 -7.72 10.33
CA SER A 151 16.52 -6.59 11.18
C SER A 151 16.49 -5.22 10.51
N ALA A 152 16.41 -5.19 9.18
CA ALA A 152 16.36 -3.99 8.34
C ALA A 152 15.01 -3.26 8.42
#